data_AF-A0A7W6EA57-F1
#
_entry.id   AF-A0A7W6EA57-F1
#
_cell.length_a   1.000
_cell.length_b   1.000
_cell.length_c   1.000
_cell.angle_alpha   90.00
_cell.angle_beta   90.00
_cell.angle_gamma   90.00
#
_symmetry.space_group_name_H-M   'P 1'
#
loop_
_entity.id
_entity.type
_entity.pdbx_description
1 polymer ?
#
loop_
_entity_poly.entity_id
_entity_poly.type
_entity_poly.pdbx_seq_one_letter_code
_entity_poly.pdbx_strand_id
1 'polypeptide(L)'
;MTSIDLAAVERELAALSRLKFTPAVEARFEAESLPGRIQVGSITLVLAMILFDLYLVTDWVVVPDVFAWMVVARLAVFTPVVLAALWCLRRARRDWQFDALIAGGTVLSVFLPTVVLVFSRTEHALAY
;
A
#
# COMPACT_ATOMS: atom_id res chain seq x y z
N MET A 1 10.70 40.80 2.83
CA MET A 1 10.34 39.53 2.16
C MET A 1 11.45 39.21 1.17
N THR A 2 12.38 38.33 1.55
CA THR A 2 13.48 37.90 0.69
C THR A 2 12.95 36.87 -0.31
N SER A 3 12.84 37.26 -1.58
CA SER A 3 12.56 36.32 -2.67
C SER A 3 13.74 35.37 -2.81
N ILE A 4 13.54 34.11 -2.50
CA ILE A 4 14.54 33.07 -2.74
C ILE A 4 14.77 33.02 -4.26
N ASP A 5 16.00 33.29 -4.70
CA ASP A 5 16.38 33.29 -6.11
C ASP A 5 16.35 31.85 -6.65
N LEU A 6 15.34 31.58 -7.48
CA LEU A 6 15.08 30.26 -8.06
C LEU A 6 16.31 29.73 -8.81
N ALA A 7 17.05 30.62 -9.48
CA ALA A 7 18.23 30.27 -10.27
C ALA A 7 19.47 29.93 -9.41
N ALA A 8 19.48 30.34 -8.14
CA ALA A 8 20.49 29.93 -7.16
C ALA A 8 20.14 28.54 -6.61
N VAL A 9 18.86 28.30 -6.33
CA VAL A 9 18.35 27.00 -5.84
C VAL A 9 18.53 25.90 -6.88
N GLU A 10 18.23 26.16 -8.16
CA GLU A 10 18.44 25.18 -9.24
C GLU A 10 19.92 24.83 -9.44
N ARG A 11 20.84 25.77 -9.22
CA ARG A 11 22.29 25.53 -9.33
C ARG A 11 22.81 24.62 -8.23
N GLU A 12 22.35 24.84 -7.00
CA GLU A 12 22.62 23.97 -5.85
C GLU A 12 22.05 22.56 -6.09
N LEU A 13 20.79 22.46 -6.54
CA LEU A 13 20.15 21.19 -6.87
C LEU A 13 20.84 20.45 -8.03
N ALA A 14 21.29 21.17 -9.06
CA ALA A 14 22.01 20.58 -10.19
C ALA A 14 23.41 20.08 -9.79
N ALA A 15 24.08 20.75 -8.84
CA ALA A 15 25.35 20.29 -8.28
C ALA A 15 25.17 19.01 -7.45
N LEU A 16 24.01 18.83 -6.83
CA LEU A 16 23.58 17.61 -6.13
C LEU A 16 23.12 16.51 -7.10
N SER A 17 23.67 16.44 -8.33
CA SER A 17 23.24 15.62 -9.49
C SER A 17 22.94 14.14 -9.22
N ARG A 18 23.34 13.62 -8.07
CA ARG A 18 22.70 12.48 -7.43
C ARG A 18 22.50 12.81 -5.96
N LEU A 19 21.25 13.01 -5.54
CA LEU A 19 20.80 12.90 -4.14
C LEU A 19 20.96 11.45 -3.64
N LYS A 20 22.14 10.87 -3.87
CA LYS A 20 22.54 9.55 -3.43
C LYS A 20 23.71 9.76 -2.51
N PHE A 21 23.60 9.26 -1.30
CA PHE A 21 24.72 9.23 -0.39
C PHE A 21 25.79 8.27 -0.94
N THR A 22 26.98 8.34 -0.36
CA THR A 22 27.97 7.30 -0.64
C THR A 22 27.39 5.94 -0.22
N PRO A 23 27.70 4.83 -0.92
CA PRO A 23 27.07 3.53 -0.66
C PRO A 23 27.16 3.07 0.80
N ALA A 24 28.24 3.46 1.51
CA ALA A 24 28.43 3.14 2.92
C ALA A 24 27.46 3.91 3.85
N VAL A 25 27.14 5.16 3.52
CA VAL A 25 26.19 5.99 4.27
C VAL A 25 24.76 5.56 3.96
N GLU A 26 24.45 5.30 2.69
CA GLU A 26 23.14 4.80 2.25
C GLU A 26 22.79 3.46 2.94
N ALA A 27 23.72 2.50 2.96
CA ALA A 27 23.50 1.21 3.62
C ALA A 27 23.30 1.32 5.14
N ARG A 28 23.95 2.29 5.79
CA ARG A 28 23.75 2.59 7.22
C ARG A 28 22.39 3.22 7.46
N PHE A 29 22.01 4.19 6.62
CA PHE A 29 20.72 4.85 6.68
C PHE A 29 19.56 3.86 6.47
N GLU A 30 19.66 2.97 5.49
CA GLU A 30 18.69 1.87 5.28
C GLU A 30 18.63 0.98 6.53
N ALA A 31 19.77 0.55 7.08
CA ALA A 31 19.80 -0.34 8.25
C ALA A 31 19.17 0.28 9.51
N GLU A 32 19.34 1.58 9.72
CA GLU A 32 18.75 2.31 10.86
C GLU A 32 17.26 2.65 10.64
N SER A 33 16.84 2.85 9.39
CA SER A 33 15.47 3.23 9.03
C SER A 33 14.52 2.04 8.88
N LEU A 34 15.03 0.87 8.49
CA LEU A 34 14.24 -0.34 8.21
C LEU A 34 13.34 -0.76 9.39
N PRO A 35 13.80 -0.80 10.66
CA PRO A 35 12.98 -1.21 11.79
C PRO A 35 11.77 -0.31 12.01
N GLY A 36 11.96 1.01 11.87
CA GLY A 36 10.88 2.00 11.98
C GLY A 36 9.86 1.85 10.84
N ARG A 37 10.33 1.65 9.61
CA ARG A 37 9.47 1.42 8.43
C ARG A 37 8.65 0.13 8.59
N ILE A 38 9.25 -0.95 9.08
CA ILE A 38 8.55 -2.22 9.33
C ILE A 38 7.48 -2.06 10.40
N GLN A 39 7.76 -1.34 11.50
CA GLN A 39 6.79 -1.15 12.58
C GLN A 39 5.58 -0.32 12.11
N VAL A 40 5.83 0.85 11.52
CA VAL A 40 4.75 1.71 11.00
C VAL A 40 3.99 0.99 9.89
N GLY A 41 4.69 0.39 8.94
CA GLY A 41 4.09 -0.37 7.84
C GLY A 41 3.22 -1.54 8.33
N SER A 42 3.66 -2.26 9.38
CA SER A 42 2.88 -3.34 9.98
C SER A 42 1.58 -2.83 10.60
N ILE A 43 1.62 -1.73 11.34
CA ILE A 43 0.44 -1.11 11.96
C ILE A 43 -0.52 -0.62 10.88
N THR A 44 -0.02 0.09 9.88
CA THR A 44 -0.82 0.59 8.75
C THR A 44 -1.48 -0.55 7.98
N LEU A 45 -0.75 -1.64 7.73
CA LEU A 45 -1.27 -2.80 7.00
C LEU A 45 -2.40 -3.49 7.76
N VAL A 46 -2.25 -3.68 9.08
CA VAL A 46 -3.30 -4.25 9.93
C VAL A 46 -4.52 -3.33 9.98
N LEU A 47 -4.32 -2.02 10.14
CA LEU A 47 -5.41 -1.05 10.15
C LEU A 47 -6.17 -1.05 8.82
N ALA A 48 -5.44 -1.05 7.70
CA ALA A 48 -6.03 -1.10 6.37
C ALA A 48 -6.86 -2.37 6.17
N MET A 49 -6.36 -3.54 6.59
CA MET A 49 -7.09 -4.81 6.54
C MET A 49 -8.41 -4.75 7.32
N ILE A 50 -8.37 -4.24 8.55
CA ILE A 50 -9.57 -4.10 9.39
C ILE A 50 -10.60 -3.18 8.73
N LEU A 51 -10.16 -2.04 8.19
CA LEU A 51 -11.04 -1.12 7.47
C LEU A 51 -11.63 -1.76 6.21
N PHE A 52 -10.84 -2.56 5.50
CA PHE A 52 -11.27 -3.26 4.29
C PHE A 52 -12.35 -4.31 4.58
N ASP A 53 -12.17 -5.06 5.67
CA ASP A 53 -13.14 -6.05 6.14
C ASP A 53 -14.40 -5.36 6.67
N LEU A 54 -14.28 -4.24 7.38
CA LEU A 54 -15.44 -3.47 7.85
C LEU A 54 -16.31 -2.96 6.68
N TYR A 55 -15.68 -2.66 5.54
CA TYR A 55 -16.38 -2.24 4.33
C TYR A 55 -17.29 -3.34 3.74
N LEU A 56 -17.19 -4.59 4.19
CA LEU A 56 -18.18 -5.64 3.85
C LEU A 56 -19.58 -5.27 4.36
N VAL A 57 -19.69 -4.54 5.47
CA VAL A 57 -21.01 -4.10 5.98
C VAL A 57 -21.69 -3.18 4.96
N THR A 58 -20.93 -2.29 4.32
CA THR A 58 -21.43 -1.45 3.23
C THR A 58 -21.82 -2.30 2.02
N ASP A 59 -20.96 -3.24 1.62
CA ASP A 59 -21.21 -4.10 0.46
C ASP A 59 -22.45 -4.98 0.62
N TRP A 60 -22.77 -5.42 1.84
CA TRP A 60 -24.01 -6.14 2.14
C TRP A 60 -25.24 -5.34 1.72
N VAL A 61 -25.22 -4.02 1.96
CA VAL A 61 -26.35 -3.14 1.67
C VAL A 61 -26.39 -2.77 0.18
N VAL A 62 -25.23 -2.52 -0.43
CA VAL A 62 -25.14 -1.99 -1.79
C VAL A 62 -25.23 -3.09 -2.86
N VAL A 63 -24.60 -4.24 -2.62
CA VAL A 63 -24.45 -5.31 -3.63
C VAL A 63 -24.71 -6.70 -3.02
N PRO A 64 -25.92 -6.95 -2.46
CA PRO A 64 -26.24 -8.20 -1.77
C PRO A 64 -26.16 -9.44 -2.67
N ASP A 65 -26.29 -9.29 -3.99
CA ASP A 65 -26.26 -10.38 -4.97
C ASP A 65 -24.90 -11.07 -5.07
N VAL A 66 -23.80 -10.33 -4.91
CA VAL A 66 -22.43 -10.89 -4.92
C VAL A 66 -21.74 -10.82 -3.56
N PHE A 67 -22.48 -10.49 -2.50
CA PHE A 67 -21.92 -10.32 -1.16
C PHE A 67 -21.14 -11.56 -0.68
N ALA A 68 -21.66 -12.76 -0.89
CA ALA A 68 -20.96 -14.00 -0.53
C ALA A 68 -19.60 -14.13 -1.25
N TRP A 69 -19.54 -13.73 -2.53
CA TRP A 69 -18.29 -13.71 -3.29
C TRP A 69 -17.33 -12.63 -2.80
N MET A 70 -17.84 -11.45 -2.42
CA MET A 70 -17.04 -10.39 -1.78
C MET A 70 -16.46 -10.85 -0.44
N VAL A 71 -17.24 -11.55 0.39
CA VAL A 71 -16.78 -12.14 1.66
C VAL A 71 -15.64 -13.12 1.42
N VAL A 72 -15.79 -14.04 0.46
CA VAL A 72 -14.73 -15.00 0.13
C VAL A 72 -13.49 -14.29 -0.42
N ALA A 73 -13.66 -13.34 -1.34
CA ALA A 73 -12.57 -12.57 -1.90
C ALA A 73 -11.80 -11.78 -0.82
N ARG A 74 -12.50 -11.20 0.15
CA ARG A 74 -11.86 -10.42 1.21
C ARG A 74 -11.28 -11.33 2.30
N LEU A 75 -12.09 -12.15 2.95
CA LEU A 75 -11.65 -12.94 4.10
C LEU A 75 -10.76 -14.13 3.74
N ALA A 76 -11.00 -14.78 2.59
CA ALA A 76 -10.26 -15.99 2.20
C ALA A 76 -9.13 -15.75 1.19
N VAL A 77 -9.07 -14.57 0.54
CA VAL A 77 -7.98 -14.22 -0.38
C VAL A 77 -7.21 -13.00 0.12
N PHE A 78 -7.87 -11.86 0.33
CA PHE A 78 -7.17 -10.64 0.72
C PHE A 78 -6.53 -10.73 2.11
N THR A 79 -7.28 -11.15 3.14
CA THR A 79 -6.78 -11.30 4.52
C THR A 79 -5.55 -12.23 4.60
N PRO A 80 -5.53 -13.45 4.03
CA PRO A 80 -4.33 -14.29 4.07
C PRO A 80 -3.17 -13.71 3.25
N VAL A 81 -3.43 -13.00 2.15
CA VAL A 81 -2.38 -12.27 1.42
C VAL A 81 -1.79 -11.16 2.29
N VAL A 82 -2.61 -10.41 3.01
CA VAL A 82 -2.14 -9.37 3.94
C VAL A 82 -1.34 -9.98 5.11
N LEU A 83 -1.78 -11.12 5.65
CA LEU A 83 -1.03 -11.81 6.70
C LEU A 83 0.31 -12.37 6.19
N ALA A 84 0.33 -12.94 4.98
CA ALA A 84 1.56 -13.36 4.32
C ALA A 84 2.48 -12.16 4.05
N ALA A 85 1.91 -11.04 3.63
CA ALA A 85 2.61 -9.78 3.44
C ALA A 85 3.25 -9.30 4.75
N LEU A 86 2.49 -9.27 5.84
CA LEU A 86 2.98 -8.93 7.18
C LEU A 86 4.13 -9.85 7.63
N TRP A 87 4.00 -11.15 7.38
CA TRP A 87 5.02 -12.14 7.71
C TRP A 87 6.30 -11.98 6.90
N CYS A 88 6.18 -11.63 5.61
CA CYS A 88 7.29 -11.30 4.73
C CYS A 88 7.94 -9.96 5.10
N LEU A 89 7.14 -8.96 5.50
CA LEU A 89 7.61 -7.65 5.94
C LEU A 89 8.54 -7.77 7.15
N ARG A 90 8.19 -8.64 8.10
CA ARG A 90 9.02 -8.93 9.28
C ARG A 90 10.35 -9.63 8.94
N ARG A 91 10.48 -10.19 7.73
CA ARG A 91 11.71 -10.80 7.21
C ARG A 91 12.43 -9.93 6.18
N ALA A 92 11.86 -8.78 5.82
CA ALA A 92 12.46 -7.90 4.84
C ALA A 92 13.83 -7.43 5.35
N ARG A 93 14.85 -7.57 4.49
CA ARG A 93 16.21 -7.09 4.76
C ARG A 93 16.62 -5.95 3.84
N ARG A 94 15.75 -5.60 2.89
CA ARG A 94 15.99 -4.59 1.86
C ARG A 94 14.73 -3.80 1.59
N ASP A 95 14.90 -2.52 1.31
CA ASP A 95 13.83 -1.54 1.10
C ASP A 95 12.92 -1.90 -0.08
N TRP A 96 13.47 -2.44 -1.17
CA TRP A 96 12.67 -2.83 -2.34
C TRP A 96 11.64 -3.92 -2.02
N GLN A 97 11.90 -4.78 -1.02
CA GLN A 97 10.96 -5.83 -0.63
C GLN A 97 9.73 -5.21 0.04
N PHE A 98 9.95 -4.19 0.87
CA PHE A 98 8.89 -3.42 1.50
C PHE A 98 8.02 -2.73 0.45
N ASP A 99 8.66 -2.02 -0.48
CA ASP A 99 7.96 -1.26 -1.53
C ASP A 99 7.18 -2.19 -2.48
N ALA A 100 7.76 -3.34 -2.88
CA ALA A 100 7.10 -4.33 -3.71
C ALA A 100 5.88 -4.96 -3.01
N LEU A 101 5.98 -5.23 -1.71
CA LEU A 101 4.86 -5.78 -0.93
C LEU A 101 3.70 -4.80 -0.83
N ILE A 102 4.01 -3.52 -0.55
CA ILE A 102 2.97 -2.49 -0.46
C ILE A 102 2.31 -2.29 -1.82
N ALA A 103 3.09 -2.11 -2.88
CA ALA A 103 2.55 -1.93 -4.23
C ALA A 103 1.68 -3.11 -4.65
N GLY A 104 2.14 -4.34 -4.42
CA GLY A 104 1.36 -5.55 -4.71
C GLY A 104 0.06 -5.62 -3.90
N GLY A 105 0.12 -5.33 -2.61
CA GLY A 105 -1.05 -5.30 -1.72
C GLY A 105 -2.10 -4.28 -2.17
N THR A 106 -1.68 -3.07 -2.54
CA THR A 106 -2.57 -2.00 -3.04
C THR A 106 -3.23 -2.39 -4.36
N VAL A 107 -2.47 -3.00 -5.27
CA VAL A 107 -3.04 -3.49 -6.55
C VAL A 107 -4.09 -4.56 -6.26
N LEU A 108 -3.77 -5.56 -5.42
CA LEU A 108 -4.72 -6.61 -5.05
C LEU A 108 -5.98 -6.08 -4.37
N SER A 109 -5.86 -5.09 -3.47
CA SER A 109 -7.02 -4.51 -2.80
C SER A 109 -7.96 -3.82 -3.77
N VAL A 110 -7.46 -3.21 -4.84
CA VAL A 110 -8.31 -2.56 -5.84
C VAL A 110 -8.89 -3.59 -6.79
N PHE A 111 -8.06 -4.48 -7.35
CA PHE A 111 -8.49 -5.39 -8.40
C PHE A 111 -9.50 -6.44 -7.94
N LEU A 112 -9.35 -7.00 -6.72
CA LEU A 112 -10.25 -8.05 -6.22
C LEU A 112 -11.73 -7.63 -6.20
N PRO A 113 -12.13 -6.55 -5.49
CA PRO A 113 -13.52 -6.12 -5.46
C PRO A 113 -13.99 -5.65 -6.83
N THR A 114 -13.15 -4.99 -7.64
CA THR A 114 -13.52 -4.55 -9.00
C THR A 114 -13.86 -5.74 -9.89
N VAL A 115 -13.09 -6.83 -9.84
CA VAL A 115 -13.39 -8.04 -10.62
C VAL A 115 -14.70 -8.68 -10.16
N VAL A 116 -14.96 -8.75 -8.85
CA VAL A 116 -16.22 -9.31 -8.32
C VAL A 116 -17.42 -8.44 -8.73
N LEU A 117 -17.26 -7.11 -8.75
CA LEU A 117 -18.29 -6.17 -9.19
C LEU A 117 -18.66 -6.33 -10.68
N VAL A 118 -17.72 -6.68 -11.56
CA VAL A 118 -18.00 -6.95 -12.98
C VAL A 118 -19.02 -8.09 -13.17
N PHE A 119 -19.11 -9.01 -12.20
CA PHE A 119 -20.08 -10.10 -12.23
C PHE A 119 -21.41 -9.75 -11.55
N SER A 120 -21.52 -8.59 -10.89
CA SER A 120 -22.79 -8.12 -10.33
C SER A 120 -23.75 -7.69 -11.44
N ARG A 121 -25.01 -8.07 -11.30
CA ARG A 121 -26.08 -7.73 -12.25
C ARG A 121 -26.97 -6.60 -11.76
N THR A 122 -26.58 -5.92 -10.67
CA THR A 122 -27.40 -4.91 -9.99
C THR A 122 -27.22 -3.54 -10.64
N GLU A 123 -28.32 -2.83 -10.93
CA GLU A 123 -28.33 -1.52 -11.60
C GLU A 123 -27.54 -0.43 -10.85
N HIS A 124 -27.27 -0.64 -9.56
CA HIS A 124 -26.47 0.25 -8.70
C HIS A 124 -24.95 0.01 -8.77
N ALA A 125 -24.47 -0.96 -9.55
CA ALA A 125 -23.04 -1.22 -9.69
C ALA A 125 -22.26 -0.04 -10.30
N LEU A 126 -22.93 0.87 -11.01
CA LEU A 126 -22.33 2.08 -11.62
C LEU A 126 -22.11 3.24 -10.62
N ALA A 127 -22.63 3.15 -9.39
CA ALA A 127 -22.48 4.17 -8.36
C ALA A 127 -21.29 3.92 -7.40
N TYR A 128 -20.53 2.85 -7.63
CA TYR A 128 -19.36 2.40 -6.86
C TYR A 128 -18.06 2.88 -7.51
#